data_AF-A0A5J5C3M6-F1
#
_entry.id   AF-A0A5J5C3M6-F1
#
_cell.length_a   1.000
_cell.length_b   1.000
_cell.length_c   1.000
_cell.angle_alpha   90.00
_cell.angle_beta   90.00
_cell.angle_gamma   90.00
#
_symmetry.space_group_name_H-M   'P 1'
#
loop_
_entity.id
_entity.type
_entity.pdbx_description
1 polymer ?
#
loop_
_entity_poly.entity_id
_entity_poly.type
_entity_poly.pdbx_seq_one_letter_code
_entity_poly.pdbx_strand_id
1 'polypeptide(L)'
;MGGMYPYVCSSFAGPGVGNLRFRDRLDELGVKVLRVVNVHDKMPMIPGIILNECVPSVLQKLFEMSPWCYSHVGVELALDHKKSPFLKETNDPVCIHNLEGLFHLLDGYHSKDSRFRLASRRDIALVNKTCDFLKDHFLVPPNWWETENRGLIRDTAGHWMQPQRHDIGDHLHT
;
A
#
# COMPACT_ATOMS: atom_id res chain seq x y z
N MET A 1 -12.29 -0.57 -37.25
CA MET A 1 -12.88 -0.58 -35.89
C MET A 1 -11.74 -0.82 -34.91
N GLY A 2 -11.44 0.13 -34.03
CA GLY A 2 -10.42 -0.07 -32.99
C GLY A 2 -10.98 -0.96 -31.88
N GLY A 3 -10.23 -2.00 -31.49
CA GLY A 3 -10.61 -2.86 -30.38
C GLY A 3 -10.63 -2.10 -29.06
N MET A 4 -11.68 -2.29 -28.26
CA MET A 4 -11.75 -1.78 -26.90
C MET A 4 -10.97 -2.73 -25.99
N TYR A 5 -9.86 -2.26 -25.41
CA TYR A 5 -9.04 -3.04 -24.50
C TYR A 5 -9.45 -2.79 -23.04
N PRO A 6 -9.58 -3.84 -22.20
CA PRO A 6 -9.89 -3.66 -20.79
C PRO A 6 -8.69 -3.08 -20.05
N TYR A 7 -8.90 -2.03 -19.26
CA TYR A 7 -7.91 -1.48 -18.35
C TYR A 7 -8.23 -1.89 -16.92
N VAL A 8 -7.25 -2.46 -16.21
CA VAL A 8 -7.39 -2.88 -14.82
C VAL A 8 -6.23 -2.30 -14.01
N CYS A 9 -6.56 -1.70 -12.87
CA CYS A 9 -5.61 -1.18 -11.90
C CYS A 9 -5.80 -1.90 -10.56
N SER A 10 -4.71 -2.34 -9.95
CA SER A 10 -4.69 -2.82 -8.56
C SER A 10 -3.80 -1.90 -7.75
N SER A 11 -4.36 -1.24 -6.73
CA SER A 11 -3.61 -0.39 -5.81
C SER A 11 -3.46 -1.06 -4.45
N PHE A 12 -2.35 -0.80 -3.78
CA PHE A 12 -2.01 -1.34 -2.46
C PHE A 12 -1.75 -0.18 -1.53
N ALA A 13 -2.46 -0.12 -0.40
CA ALA A 13 -2.39 0.97 0.57
C ALA A 13 -2.55 2.38 -0.04
N GLY A 14 -3.20 2.48 -1.20
CA GLY A 14 -3.33 3.75 -1.92
C GLY A 14 -4.30 4.70 -1.22
N PRO A 15 -3.98 6.01 -1.14
CA PRO A 15 -4.93 7.02 -0.65
C PRO A 15 -6.14 7.13 -1.59
N GLY A 16 -7.21 7.80 -1.15
CA GLY A 16 -8.31 8.20 -2.04
C GLY A 16 -7.82 9.21 -3.08
N VAL A 17 -8.08 8.97 -4.37
CA VAL A 17 -7.47 9.73 -5.48
C VAL A 17 -8.42 10.60 -6.30
N GLY A 18 -9.74 10.54 -6.11
CA GLY A 18 -10.64 11.39 -6.89
C GLY A 18 -12.04 11.55 -6.32
N ASN A 19 -12.83 12.46 -6.88
CA ASN A 19 -14.22 12.72 -6.50
C ASN A 19 -15.19 11.90 -7.38
N LEU A 20 -16.50 12.12 -7.26
CA LEU A 20 -17.50 11.42 -8.08
C LEU A 20 -17.26 11.53 -9.58
N ARG A 21 -16.84 12.71 -10.09
CA ARG A 21 -16.57 12.88 -11.53
C ARG A 21 -15.40 12.01 -12.01
N PHE A 22 -14.40 11.81 -11.15
CA PHE A 22 -13.30 10.92 -11.45
C PHE A 22 -13.77 9.46 -11.53
N ARG A 23 -14.66 9.04 -10.63
CA ARG A 23 -15.32 7.73 -10.69
C ARG A 23 -16.11 7.56 -11.98
N ASP A 24 -16.99 8.51 -12.30
CA ASP A 24 -17.85 8.45 -13.49
C ASP A 24 -16.98 8.32 -14.75
N ARG A 25 -15.87 9.07 -14.82
CA ARG A 25 -14.95 8.99 -15.95
C ARG A 25 -14.25 7.63 -16.06
N LEU A 26 -13.86 7.02 -14.95
CA LEU A 26 -13.27 5.67 -14.94
C LEU A 26 -14.29 4.63 -15.40
N ASP A 27 -15.55 4.76 -14.97
CA ASP A 27 -16.64 3.89 -15.39
C ASP A 27 -16.96 4.03 -16.90
N GLU A 28 -17.00 5.25 -17.43
CA GLU A 28 -17.14 5.53 -18.88
C GLU A 28 -16.01 4.92 -19.71
N LEU A 29 -14.78 4.98 -19.21
CA LEU A 29 -13.60 4.41 -19.86
C LEU A 29 -13.49 2.88 -19.67
N GLY A 30 -14.41 2.28 -18.91
CA GLY A 30 -14.40 0.85 -18.62
C GLY A 30 -13.23 0.40 -17.75
N VAL A 31 -12.59 1.31 -17.00
CA VAL A 31 -11.45 1.00 -16.14
C VAL A 31 -11.95 0.32 -14.87
N LYS A 32 -11.36 -0.83 -14.53
CA LYS A 32 -11.64 -1.53 -13.27
C LYS A 32 -10.53 -1.27 -12.27
N VAL A 33 -10.90 -0.89 -11.05
CA VAL A 33 -9.95 -0.61 -9.97
C VAL A 33 -10.24 -1.53 -8.80
N LEU A 34 -9.22 -2.26 -8.36
CA LEU A 34 -9.21 -3.04 -7.11
C LEU A 34 -8.29 -2.34 -6.11
N ARG A 35 -8.79 -2.02 -4.93
CA ARG A 35 -8.02 -1.40 -3.85
C ARG A 35 -7.78 -2.42 -2.76
N VAL A 36 -6.53 -2.82 -2.56
CA VAL A 36 -6.13 -3.74 -1.50
C VAL A 36 -5.66 -2.92 -0.31
N VAL A 37 -6.34 -3.07 0.83
CA VAL A 37 -6.10 -2.27 2.02
C VAL A 37 -5.97 -3.16 3.25
N ASN A 38 -5.16 -2.73 4.21
CA ASN A 38 -5.18 -3.29 5.57
C ASN A 38 -6.20 -2.48 6.36
N VAL A 39 -7.20 -3.12 7.00
CA VAL A 39 -8.26 -2.43 7.75
C VAL A 39 -7.74 -1.57 8.90
N HIS A 40 -6.52 -1.84 9.34
CA HIS A 40 -5.84 -1.07 10.38
C HIS A 40 -4.96 0.05 9.83
N ASP A 41 -4.72 0.07 8.52
CA ASP A 41 -3.99 1.15 7.87
C ASP A 41 -4.91 2.37 7.72
N LYS A 42 -4.68 3.36 8.58
CA LYS A 42 -5.41 4.63 8.61
C LYS A 42 -4.77 5.71 7.73
N MET A 43 -3.69 5.41 7.00
CA MET A 43 -3.06 6.35 6.07
C MET A 43 -3.95 6.82 4.89
N PRO A 44 -5.16 6.29 4.62
CA PRO A 44 -6.10 6.99 3.73
C PRO A 44 -6.71 8.28 4.29
N MET A 45 -6.40 8.69 5.54
CA MET A 45 -6.98 9.87 6.18
C MET A 45 -6.08 11.11 6.04
N ILE A 46 -5.84 11.56 4.80
CA ILE A 46 -5.51 12.97 4.56
C ILE A 46 -6.74 13.79 5.02
N PRO A 47 -6.58 14.97 5.66
CA PRO A 47 -7.71 15.79 6.13
C PRO A 47 -8.50 16.34 4.92
N GLY A 48 -9.35 15.49 4.38
CA GLY A 48 -10.27 15.72 3.29
C GLY A 48 -11.40 14.72 3.51
N ILE A 49 -12.30 15.09 4.43
CA ILE A 49 -13.52 14.40 4.88
C ILE A 49 -13.91 13.21 3.99
N ILE A 50 -13.56 11.99 4.41
CA ILE A 50 -14.04 10.75 3.79
C ILE A 50 -15.50 10.57 4.20
N LEU A 51 -16.43 10.98 3.34
CA LEU A 51 -17.86 10.73 3.52
C LEU A 51 -18.22 9.45 2.80
N ASN A 52 -17.97 8.28 3.42
CA ASN A 52 -18.48 7.05 2.84
C ASN A 52 -19.52 6.29 3.65
N GLU A 53 -19.67 6.44 4.98
CA GLU A 53 -20.55 5.48 5.70
C GLU A 53 -21.45 6.03 6.83
N CYS A 54 -21.40 7.32 7.21
CA CYS A 54 -22.18 7.83 8.36
C CYS A 54 -22.92 9.17 8.16
N VAL A 55 -23.22 9.58 6.93
CA VAL A 55 -23.85 10.89 6.65
C VAL A 55 -25.25 10.70 6.08
N PRO A 56 -26.29 11.35 6.64
CA PRO A 56 -27.62 11.36 6.06
C PRO A 56 -27.59 11.78 4.58
N SER A 57 -28.37 11.10 3.73
CA SER A 57 -28.35 11.20 2.25
C SER A 57 -28.47 12.63 1.70
N VAL A 58 -29.01 13.56 2.48
CA VAL A 58 -29.16 14.99 2.13
C VAL A 58 -27.82 15.74 2.24
N LEU A 59 -27.00 15.42 3.24
CA LEU A 59 -25.67 16.02 3.40
C LEU A 59 -24.67 15.45 2.40
N GLN A 60 -24.82 14.18 2.04
CA GLN A 60 -23.99 13.53 1.01
C GLN A 60 -24.01 14.33 -0.29
N LYS A 61 -25.20 14.71 -0.79
CA LYS A 61 -25.35 15.52 -2.01
C LYS A 61 -24.73 16.92 -1.92
N LEU A 62 -24.78 17.56 -0.75
CA LEU A 62 -24.20 18.90 -0.55
C LEU A 62 -22.66 18.87 -0.55
N PHE A 63 -22.07 17.84 0.04
CA PHE A 63 -20.61 17.66 0.06
C PHE A 63 -20.06 17.05 -1.23
N GLU A 64 -20.83 16.23 -1.95
CA GLU A 64 -20.51 15.73 -3.29
C GLU A 64 -20.37 16.84 -4.33
N MET A 65 -20.98 18.01 -4.10
CA MET A 65 -20.79 19.22 -4.92
C MET A 65 -19.51 19.98 -4.58
N SER A 66 -18.81 19.62 -3.50
CA SER A 66 -17.56 20.24 -3.09
C SER A 66 -16.37 19.59 -3.82
N PRO A 67 -15.47 20.38 -4.45
CA PRO A 67 -14.27 19.84 -5.11
C PRO A 67 -13.27 19.17 -4.14
N TRP A 68 -13.51 19.25 -2.83
CA TRP A 68 -12.64 18.78 -1.76
C TRP A 68 -12.95 17.36 -1.26
N CYS A 69 -14.00 16.71 -1.77
CA CYS A 69 -14.40 15.38 -1.31
C CYS A 69 -13.77 14.27 -2.17
N TYR A 70 -12.80 13.57 -1.59
CA TYR A 70 -12.26 12.34 -2.17
C TYR A 70 -13.26 11.20 -1.94
N SER A 71 -13.70 10.58 -3.03
CA SER A 71 -14.46 9.34 -3.05
C SER A 71 -13.54 8.19 -3.40
N HIS A 72 -13.68 7.09 -2.68
CA HIS A 72 -12.99 5.86 -3.04
C HIS A 72 -13.56 5.31 -4.35
N VAL A 73 -12.72 5.20 -5.38
CA VAL A 73 -13.10 4.58 -6.66
C VAL A 73 -12.70 3.11 -6.68
N GLY A 74 -13.54 2.27 -7.28
CA GLY A 74 -13.30 0.84 -7.43
C GLY A 74 -13.80 -0.01 -6.27
N VAL A 75 -13.49 -1.30 -6.33
CA VAL A 75 -13.87 -2.30 -5.32
C VAL A 75 -12.76 -2.42 -4.28
N GLU A 76 -13.12 -2.43 -3.01
CA GLU A 76 -12.17 -2.62 -1.91
C GLU A 76 -12.04 -4.10 -1.54
N LEU A 77 -10.80 -4.55 -1.42
CA LEU A 77 -10.42 -5.79 -0.77
C LEU A 77 -9.78 -5.47 0.59
N ALA A 78 -10.61 -5.52 1.62
CA ALA A 78 -10.21 -5.30 3.01
C ALA A 78 -9.52 -6.55 3.59
N LEU A 79 -8.25 -6.40 3.94
CA LEU A 79 -7.42 -7.42 4.59
C LEU A 79 -7.17 -7.03 6.04
N ASP A 80 -7.11 -8.03 6.93
CA ASP A 80 -6.87 -7.80 8.35
C ASP A 80 -5.58 -8.50 8.77
N HIS A 81 -4.57 -7.69 9.13
CA HIS A 81 -3.26 -8.21 9.51
C HIS A 81 -3.29 -9.07 10.78
N LYS A 82 -4.26 -8.85 11.67
CA LYS A 82 -4.41 -9.60 12.92
C LYS A 82 -4.88 -11.04 12.69
N LYS A 83 -5.42 -11.34 11.50
CA LYS A 83 -5.78 -12.72 11.11
C LYS A 83 -4.58 -13.58 10.76
N SER A 84 -3.43 -12.98 10.44
CA SER A 84 -2.22 -13.71 10.12
C SER A 84 -1.56 -14.25 11.39
N PRO A 85 -1.27 -15.56 11.50
CA PRO A 85 -0.54 -16.09 12.64
C PRO A 85 0.93 -15.65 12.64
N PHE A 86 1.43 -15.10 11.53
CA PHE A 86 2.83 -14.74 11.31
C PHE A 86 3.17 -13.30 11.75
N LEU A 87 2.19 -12.40 11.67
CA LEU A 87 2.41 -10.97 11.88
C LEU A 87 2.19 -10.55 13.34
N LYS A 88 2.94 -9.55 13.79
CA LYS A 88 2.75 -8.89 15.08
C LYS A 88 1.39 -8.19 15.11
N GLU A 89 0.71 -8.26 16.25
CA GLU A 89 -0.44 -7.41 16.54
C GLU A 89 0.09 -6.02 16.95
N THR A 90 0.35 -5.16 15.96
CA THR A 90 0.97 -3.85 16.16
C THR A 90 0.08 -2.72 15.65
N ASN A 91 0.30 -1.51 16.19
CA ASN A 91 -0.28 -0.27 15.67
C ASN A 91 0.79 0.61 15.01
N ASP A 92 1.99 0.07 14.75
CA ASP A 92 3.06 0.79 14.05
C ASP A 92 2.63 1.14 12.61
N PRO A 93 2.55 2.43 12.25
CA PRO A 93 2.15 2.87 10.91
C PRO A 93 3.03 2.30 9.80
N VAL A 94 4.34 2.10 10.04
CA VAL A 94 5.25 1.55 9.04
C VAL A 94 4.90 0.10 8.73
N CYS A 95 4.63 -0.68 9.77
CA CYS A 95 4.23 -2.08 9.62
C CYS A 95 2.84 -2.22 8.97
N ILE A 96 1.83 -1.49 9.45
CA ILE A 96 0.46 -1.65 8.95
C ILE A 96 0.30 -1.16 7.50
N HIS A 97 1.13 -0.20 7.06
CA HIS A 97 1.19 0.32 5.69
C HIS A 97 2.19 -0.45 4.80
N ASN A 98 2.84 -1.50 5.31
CA ASN A 98 3.88 -2.22 4.58
C ASN A 98 3.32 -3.00 3.39
N LEU A 99 3.84 -2.74 2.19
CA LEU A 99 3.46 -3.43 0.95
C LEU A 99 3.73 -4.94 1.00
N GLU A 100 4.89 -5.35 1.53
CA GLU A 100 5.22 -6.78 1.63
C GLU A 100 4.29 -7.49 2.63
N GLY A 101 3.82 -6.76 3.64
CA GLY A 101 2.76 -7.17 4.57
C GLY A 101 1.41 -7.35 3.87
N LEU A 102 1.00 -6.42 3.00
CA LEU A 102 -0.22 -6.57 2.20
C LEU A 102 -0.17 -7.77 1.26
N PHE A 103 0.97 -8.02 0.61
CA PHE A 103 1.14 -9.21 -0.22
C PHE A 103 1.08 -10.50 0.59
N HIS A 104 1.66 -10.53 1.79
CA HIS A 104 1.52 -11.65 2.72
C HIS A 104 0.05 -11.88 3.09
N LEU A 105 -0.70 -10.82 3.34
CA LEU A 105 -2.12 -10.94 3.66
C LEU A 105 -2.96 -11.41 2.49
N LEU A 106 -2.67 -10.91 1.29
CA LEU A 106 -3.34 -11.32 0.07
C LEU A 106 -3.08 -12.79 -0.22
N ASP A 107 -1.84 -13.26 -0.06
CA ASP A 107 -1.48 -14.66 -0.24
C ASP A 107 -2.19 -15.60 0.76
N GLY A 108 -2.48 -15.11 1.97
CA GLY A 108 -3.22 -15.86 2.97
C GLY A 108 -4.75 -15.75 2.89
N TYR A 109 -5.27 -14.84 2.07
CA TYR A 109 -6.69 -14.51 2.01
C TYR A 109 -7.47 -15.53 1.17
N HIS A 110 -8.55 -16.05 1.75
CA HIS A 110 -9.45 -16.99 1.05
C HIS A 110 -10.89 -16.47 1.01
N SER A 111 -11.36 -15.85 2.09
CA SER A 111 -12.61 -15.09 2.18
C SER A 111 -12.66 -14.36 3.53
N LYS A 112 -13.69 -13.55 3.75
CA LYS A 112 -13.88 -12.80 5.00
C LYS A 112 -13.95 -13.68 6.25
N ASP A 113 -14.60 -14.84 6.13
CA ASP A 113 -14.87 -15.77 7.25
C ASP A 113 -13.96 -17.01 7.25
N SER A 114 -13.04 -17.09 6.29
CA SER A 114 -12.07 -18.18 6.24
C SER A 114 -10.86 -17.93 7.13
N ARG A 115 -10.30 -19.03 7.64
CA ARG A 115 -9.01 -19.01 8.34
C ARG A 115 -7.89 -18.56 7.40
N PHE A 116 -6.90 -17.87 7.95
CA PHE A 116 -5.69 -17.51 7.22
C PHE A 116 -4.88 -18.76 6.88
N ARG A 117 -4.48 -18.89 5.62
CA ARG A 117 -3.58 -19.95 5.15
C ARG A 117 -2.89 -19.47 3.89
N LEU A 118 -1.55 -19.51 3.86
CA LEU A 118 -0.79 -19.15 2.66
C LEU A 118 -1.22 -20.02 1.48
N ALA A 119 -1.57 -19.39 0.37
CA ALA A 119 -1.99 -20.03 -0.87
C ALA A 119 -0.80 -20.39 -1.77
N SER A 120 0.32 -19.68 -1.63
CA SER A 120 1.54 -19.90 -2.39
C SER A 120 2.74 -20.30 -1.51
N ARG A 121 3.92 -20.37 -2.13
CA ARG A 121 5.22 -20.60 -1.45
C ARG A 121 5.97 -19.28 -1.20
N ARG A 122 5.26 -18.16 -1.08
CA ARG A 122 5.85 -16.87 -0.79
C ARG A 122 6.53 -16.91 0.58
N ASP A 123 7.81 -16.51 0.62
CA ASP A 123 8.58 -16.51 1.85
C ASP A 123 8.10 -15.40 2.80
N ILE A 124 7.85 -15.74 4.05
CA ILE A 124 7.45 -14.79 5.08
C ILE A 124 8.54 -13.76 5.35
N ALA A 125 9.82 -14.08 5.11
CA ALA A 125 10.94 -13.18 5.36
C ALA A 125 10.82 -11.85 4.59
N LEU A 126 10.15 -11.87 3.43
CA LEU A 126 9.87 -10.65 2.64
C LEU A 126 9.10 -9.59 3.42
N VAL A 127 8.27 -9.98 4.41
CA VAL A 127 7.55 -9.03 5.26
C VAL A 127 8.50 -8.07 5.98
N ASN A 128 9.63 -8.56 6.48
CA ASN A 128 10.60 -7.77 7.24
C ASN A 128 11.62 -7.02 6.36
N LYS A 129 11.40 -6.97 5.03
CA LYS A 129 12.30 -6.31 4.08
C LYS A 129 12.62 -4.87 4.52
N THR A 130 11.61 -4.10 4.91
CA THR A 130 11.71 -2.68 5.27
C THR A 130 10.98 -2.31 6.58
N CYS A 131 10.64 -3.30 7.41
CA CYS A 131 9.99 -3.08 8.71
C CYS A 131 10.23 -4.26 9.67
N ASP A 132 9.67 -4.18 10.87
CA ASP A 132 9.69 -5.24 11.89
C ASP A 132 8.29 -5.80 12.17
N PHE A 133 7.68 -6.44 11.16
CA PHE A 133 6.26 -6.81 11.23
C PHE A 133 6.02 -8.30 11.55
N LEU A 134 6.99 -9.19 11.28
CA LEU A 134 6.89 -10.60 11.68
C LEU A 134 7.06 -10.76 13.20
N LYS A 135 6.41 -11.77 13.77
CA LYS A 135 6.62 -12.16 15.17
C LYS A 135 8.07 -12.62 15.41
N ASP A 136 8.61 -12.27 16.58
CA ASP A 136 10.03 -12.47 16.89
C ASP A 136 10.49 -13.93 16.85
N HIS A 137 9.60 -14.88 17.14
CA HIS A 137 9.93 -16.31 17.13
C HIS A 137 10.22 -16.88 15.74
N PHE A 138 9.97 -16.14 14.65
CA PHE A 138 10.40 -16.52 13.31
C PHE A 138 11.86 -16.17 13.02
N LEU A 139 12.53 -15.41 13.91
CA LEU A 139 13.96 -15.10 13.85
C LEU A 139 14.44 -14.44 12.54
N VAL A 140 13.53 -13.77 11.82
CA VAL A 140 13.87 -12.97 10.63
C VAL A 140 14.27 -11.58 11.07
N PRO A 141 15.50 -11.11 10.75
CA PRO A 141 15.93 -9.76 11.12
C PRO A 141 14.99 -8.70 10.53
N PRO A 142 14.61 -7.67 11.30
CA PRO A 142 13.85 -6.55 10.77
C PRO A 142 14.70 -5.68 9.84
N ASN A 143 14.06 -5.00 8.88
CA ASN A 143 14.72 -4.09 7.93
C ASN A 143 15.94 -4.71 7.23
N TRP A 144 15.87 -6.00 6.89
CA TRP A 144 17.04 -6.72 6.41
C TRP A 144 17.48 -6.31 5.00
N TRP A 145 16.60 -5.67 4.23
CA TRP A 145 16.94 -5.28 2.88
C TRP A 145 17.83 -4.04 2.90
N GLU A 146 19.09 -4.30 2.61
CA GLU A 146 20.12 -3.28 2.44
C GLU A 146 21.03 -3.70 1.29
N THR A 147 21.57 -2.74 0.56
CA THR A 147 22.60 -3.02 -0.43
C THR A 147 23.87 -3.48 0.26
N GLU A 148 24.64 -4.37 -0.37
CA GLU A 148 25.92 -4.81 0.17
C GLU A 148 26.81 -3.59 0.46
N ASN A 149 27.36 -3.54 1.68
CA ASN A 149 28.15 -2.39 2.17
C ASN A 149 27.46 -1.03 2.01
N ARG A 150 26.11 -0.99 2.02
CA ARG A 150 25.31 0.22 1.74
C ARG A 150 25.62 0.87 0.39
N GLY A 151 26.09 0.07 -0.57
CA GLY A 151 26.49 0.53 -1.91
C GLY A 151 27.90 1.14 -1.97
N LEU A 152 28.69 1.06 -0.90
CA LEU A 152 30.10 1.40 -0.95
C LEU A 152 30.88 0.32 -1.70
N ILE A 153 31.76 0.76 -2.59
CA ILE A 153 32.72 -0.11 -3.27
C ILE A 153 34.13 0.22 -2.81
N ARG A 154 34.99 -0.78 -2.83
CA ARG A 154 36.41 -0.60 -2.52
C ARG A 154 37.18 -0.31 -3.80
N ASP A 155 37.89 0.82 -3.83
CA ASP A 155 38.74 1.21 -4.96
C ASP A 155 40.04 0.37 -5.00
N THR A 156 40.85 0.57 -6.04
CA THR A 156 42.13 -0.12 -6.22
C THR A 156 43.20 0.28 -5.19
N ALA A 157 43.05 1.45 -4.56
CA ALA A 157 43.91 1.91 -3.48
C ALA A 157 43.45 1.38 -2.10
N GLY A 158 42.31 0.68 -2.05
CA GLY A 158 41.75 0.09 -0.84
C GLY A 158 40.79 1.00 -0.05
N HIS A 159 40.44 2.18 -0.57
CA HIS A 159 39.49 3.09 0.05
C HIS A 159 38.04 2.72 -0.27
N TRP A 160 37.12 3.02 0.64
CA TRP A 160 35.68 2.86 0.41
C TRP A 160 35.11 4.13 -0.20
N MET A 161 34.41 4.00 -1.33
CA MET A 161 33.79 5.11 -2.03
C MET A 161 32.37 4.78 -2.48
N GLN A 162 31.49 5.78 -2.45
CA GLN A 162 30.20 5.73 -3.11
C GLN A 162 30.39 6.12 -4.60
N PRO A 163 30.08 5.24 -5.57
CA PRO A 163 30.31 5.50 -6.98
C PRO A 163 29.52 6.71 -7.51
N GLN A 164 28.30 6.89 -7.02
CA GLN A 164 27.41 7.97 -7.38
C GLN A 164 27.10 8.81 -6.15
N ARG A 165 27.73 9.98 -6.06
CA ARG A 165 27.41 10.99 -5.05
C ARG A 165 26.52 12.01 -5.72
N HIS A 166 25.25 12.09 -5.31
CA HIS A 166 24.39 13.19 -5.73
C HIS A 166 24.85 14.44 -4.98
N ASP A 167 25.08 15.53 -5.70
CA ASP A 167 25.39 16.82 -5.07
C ASP A 167 24.12 17.30 -4.35
N ILE A 168 24.25 17.76 -3.11
CA ILE A 168 23.14 18.25 -2.29
C ILE A 168 22.49 19.49 -2.96
N GLY A 169 23.24 20.18 -3.84
CA GLY A 169 22.77 21.33 -4.62
C GLY A 169 21.64 21.05 -5.62
N ASP A 170 21.48 19.80 -6.10
CA ASP A 170 20.47 19.48 -7.12
C ASP A 170 19.03 19.40 -6.56
N HIS A 171 18.87 19.40 -5.22
CA HIS A 171 17.55 19.37 -4.55
C HIS A 171 17.01 20.77 -4.19
N LEU A 172 17.75 21.85 -4.46
CA LEU A 172 17.33 23.22 -4.16
C LEU A 172 16.75 23.98 -5.38
N HIS A 173 16.59 23.29 -6.51
CA HIS A 173 16.05 23.86 -7.74
C HIS A 173 14.85 23.06 -8.28
N THR A 174 13.75 23.03 -7.51
CA THR A 174 12.38 22.83 -8.04
C THR A 174 11.38 23.55 -7.17
#